data_AF-A0A7W7WTL3-F1
#
_entry.id   AF-A0A7W7WTL3-F1
#
_cell.length_a   1.000
_cell.length_b   1.000
_cell.length_c   1.000
_cell.angle_alpha   90.00
_cell.angle_beta   90.00
_cell.angle_gamma   90.00
#
_symmetry.space_group_name_H-M   'P 1'
#
loop_
_entity.id
_entity.type
_entity.pdbx_description
1 polymer ?
#
loop_
_entity_poly.entity_id
_entity_poly.type
_entity_poly.pdbx_seq_one_letter_code
_entity_poly.pdbx_strand_id
1 'polypeptide(L)'
;MRHRAEQLARQSPIEAVRSLLRGQVADASSLDEVRGGFRLMAKSTVRGLRRDLAAVEAVLSEPTRPGELVELVEWDANWVLDEPTDAAAAAFLSQLADLLREAIEEAA
;
A
#
# COMPACT_ATOMS: atom_id res chain seq x y z
N MET A 1 9.20 -9.48 -15.00
CA MET A 1 9.53 -8.62 -13.83
C MET A 1 9.94 -7.18 -14.20
N ARG A 2 10.92 -6.94 -15.10
CA ARG A 2 11.42 -5.58 -15.43
C ARG A 2 10.34 -4.58 -15.91
N HIS A 3 9.42 -5.02 -16.76
CA HIS A 3 8.40 -4.15 -17.38
C HIS A 3 7.38 -3.56 -16.39
N ARG A 4 7.01 -4.31 -15.34
CA ARG A 4 6.10 -3.82 -14.28
C ARG A 4 6.79 -2.79 -13.38
N ALA A 5 8.08 -2.98 -13.09
CA ALA A 5 8.85 -2.05 -12.28
C ALA A 5 9.04 -0.68 -12.97
N GLU A 6 9.24 -0.66 -14.29
CA GLU A 6 9.39 0.55 -15.11
C GLU A 6 8.07 1.29 -15.37
N GLN A 7 6.94 0.57 -15.40
CA GLN A 7 5.61 1.19 -15.43
C GLN A 7 5.29 1.87 -14.10
N LEU A 8 5.58 1.22 -12.97
CA LEU A 8 5.38 1.78 -11.63
C LEU A 8 6.26 3.00 -11.34
N ALA A 9 7.44 3.10 -11.95
CA ALA A 9 8.29 4.30 -11.85
C ALA A 9 7.74 5.53 -12.61
N ARG A 10 6.74 5.33 -13.49
CA ARG A 10 6.06 6.40 -14.25
C ARG A 10 4.61 6.63 -13.79
N GLN A 11 4.11 5.84 -12.85
CA GLN A 11 2.78 5.99 -12.29
C GLN A 11 2.78 7.12 -11.26
N SER A 12 1.67 7.85 -11.17
CA SER A 12 1.43 8.74 -10.03
C SER A 12 1.42 7.93 -8.73
N PRO A 13 1.75 8.54 -7.58
CA PRO A 13 1.73 7.86 -6.29
C PRO A 13 0.42 7.09 -6.04
N ILE A 14 -0.72 7.69 -6.36
CA ILE A 14 -2.04 7.07 -6.19
C ILE A 14 -2.21 5.80 -7.02
N GLU A 15 -1.70 5.75 -8.26
CA GLU A 15 -1.79 4.57 -9.12
C GLU A 15 -0.83 3.45 -8.66
N ALA A 16 0.30 3.82 -8.06
CA ALA A 16 1.20 2.86 -7.43
C ALA A 16 0.55 2.25 -6.17
N VAL A 17 -0.09 3.06 -5.32
CA VAL A 17 -0.85 2.57 -4.16
C VAL A 17 -2.01 1.69 -4.60
N ARG A 18 -2.78 2.07 -5.62
CA ARG A 18 -3.83 1.22 -6.22
C ARG A 18 -3.29 -0.15 -6.64
N SER A 19 -2.12 -0.20 -7.28
CA SER A 19 -1.49 -1.46 -7.68
C SER A 19 -1.06 -2.33 -6.49
N LEU A 20 -0.54 -1.68 -5.43
CA LEU A 20 -0.20 -2.34 -4.17
C LEU A 20 -1.44 -2.96 -3.52
N LEU A 21 -2.50 -2.16 -3.33
CA LEU A 21 -3.71 -2.60 -2.64
C LEU A 21 -4.39 -3.75 -3.36
N ARG A 22 -4.62 -3.63 -4.67
CA ARG A 22 -5.20 -4.71 -5.49
C ARG A 22 -4.34 -5.96 -5.53
N GLY A 23 -3.01 -5.79 -5.43
CA GLY A 23 -2.07 -6.88 -5.60
C GLY A 23 -1.73 -7.63 -4.33
N GLN A 24 -1.78 -6.98 -3.16
CA GLN A 24 -1.25 -7.51 -1.90
C GLN A 24 -2.22 -7.40 -0.72
N VAL A 25 -3.30 -6.63 -0.85
CA VAL A 25 -4.24 -6.35 0.25
C VAL A 25 -5.65 -6.85 -0.06
N ALA A 26 -6.12 -6.69 -1.30
CA ALA A 26 -7.51 -6.98 -1.70
C ALA A 26 -8.00 -8.41 -1.43
N ASP A 27 -7.10 -9.39 -1.50
CA ASP A 27 -7.41 -10.80 -1.25
C ASP A 27 -7.08 -11.24 0.19
N ALA A 28 -6.49 -10.36 1.01
CA ALA A 28 -6.09 -10.68 2.37
C ALA A 28 -7.27 -10.53 3.34
N SER A 29 -7.43 -11.52 4.22
CA SER A 29 -8.50 -11.55 5.23
C SER A 29 -8.12 -10.82 6.53
N SER A 30 -6.87 -10.40 6.68
CA SER A 30 -6.37 -9.69 7.88
C SER A 30 -5.06 -8.94 7.62
N LEU A 31 -4.72 -7.98 8.49
CA LEU A 31 -3.43 -7.27 8.42
C LEU A 31 -2.25 -8.22 8.71
N ASP A 32 -2.46 -9.29 9.49
CA ASP A 32 -1.43 -10.28 9.76
C ASP A 32 -1.06 -11.08 8.50
N GLU A 33 -2.04 -11.37 7.64
CA GLU A 33 -1.81 -11.98 6.34
C GLU A 33 -1.02 -11.05 5.41
N VAL A 34 -1.39 -9.77 5.36
CA VAL A 34 -0.65 -8.74 4.60
C VAL A 34 0.80 -8.64 5.10
N ARG A 35 1.02 -8.58 6.42
CA ARG A 35 2.36 -8.58 7.03
C ARG A 35 3.16 -9.81 6.60
N GLY A 36 2.54 -10.99 6.61
CA GLY A 36 3.15 -12.23 6.14
C GLY A 36 3.56 -12.17 4.66
N GLY A 37 2.71 -11.60 3.81
CA GLY A 37 2.98 -11.36 2.40
C GLY A 37 4.19 -10.45 2.18
N PHE A 38 4.24 -9.30 2.86
CA PHE A 38 5.37 -8.38 2.77
C PHE A 38 6.68 -9.01 3.25
N ARG A 39 6.66 -9.75 4.37
CA ARG A 39 7.84 -10.51 4.84
C ARG A 39 8.31 -11.54 3.80
N LEU A 40 7.40 -12.25 3.15
CA LEU A 40 7.75 -13.19 2.10
C LEU A 40 8.39 -12.50 0.89
N MET A 41 7.86 -11.35 0.47
CA MET A 41 8.45 -10.55 -0.61
C MET A 41 9.85 -10.02 -0.26
N ALA A 42 10.04 -9.57 0.99
CA ALA A 42 11.30 -9.04 1.48
C ALA A 42 12.45 -10.05 1.36
N LYS A 43 12.17 -11.36 1.54
CA LYS A 43 13.15 -12.45 1.34
C LYS A 43 13.76 -12.46 -0.06
N SER A 44 13.03 -12.00 -1.07
CA SER A 44 13.52 -11.94 -2.45
C SER A 44 14.18 -10.60 -2.75
N THR A 45 13.51 -9.49 -2.42
CA THR A 45 14.05 -8.14 -2.57
C THR A 45 13.22 -7.10 -1.82
N VAL A 46 13.90 -6.17 -1.14
CA VAL A 46 13.25 -5.01 -0.50
C VAL A 46 13.00 -3.84 -1.46
N ARG A 47 13.53 -3.87 -2.68
CA ARG A 47 13.42 -2.74 -3.63
C ARG A 47 11.98 -2.41 -4.00
N GLY A 48 11.15 -3.44 -4.19
CA GLY A 48 9.72 -3.28 -4.47
C GLY A 48 9.00 -2.63 -3.30
N LEU A 49 9.19 -3.19 -2.09
CA LEU A 49 8.57 -2.69 -0.86
C LEU A 49 8.95 -1.23 -0.56
N ARG A 50 10.21 -0.84 -0.79
CA ARG A 50 10.64 0.57 -0.62
C ARG A 50 9.93 1.53 -1.57
N ARG A 51 9.69 1.11 -2.82
CA ARG A 51 8.94 1.93 -3.79
C ARG A 51 7.49 2.03 -3.37
N ASP A 52 6.89 0.93 -2.94
CA ASP A 52 5.49 0.89 -2.54
C ASP A 52 5.28 1.72 -1.26
N LEU A 53 6.21 1.65 -0.30
CA LEU A 53 6.24 2.53 0.89
C LEU A 53 6.31 4.01 0.51
N ALA A 54 7.23 4.39 -0.38
CA ALA A 54 7.36 5.77 -0.82
C ALA A 54 6.09 6.29 -1.52
N ALA A 55 5.38 5.42 -2.25
CA ALA A 55 4.10 5.77 -2.87
C ALA A 55 3.00 6.02 -1.83
N VAL A 56 2.90 5.17 -0.80
CA VAL A 56 1.95 5.35 0.30
C VAL A 56 2.25 6.65 1.06
N GLU A 57 3.52 6.90 1.40
CA GLU A 57 3.93 8.12 2.09
C GLU A 57 3.65 9.38 1.25
N ALA A 58 3.88 9.34 -0.06
CA ALA A 58 3.54 10.45 -0.95
C ALA A 58 2.04 10.74 -0.97
N VAL A 59 1.18 9.71 -1.11
CA VAL A 59 -0.28 9.86 -1.05
C VAL A 59 -0.75 10.43 0.29
N LEU A 60 -0.13 10.05 1.40
CA LEU A 60 -0.46 10.57 2.74
C LEU A 60 0.03 12.01 2.97
N SER A 61 1.03 12.46 2.20
CA SER A 61 1.65 13.79 2.36
C SER A 61 1.04 14.88 1.47
N GLU A 62 0.35 14.50 0.39
CA GLU A 62 -0.23 15.41 -0.59
C GLU A 62 -1.77 15.48 -0.45
N PRO A 63 -2.40 16.66 -0.63
CA PRO A 63 -3.85 16.74 -0.66
C PRO A 63 -4.44 15.91 -1.81
N THR A 64 -5.34 14.99 -1.48
CA THR A 64 -6.15 14.25 -2.44
C THR A 64 -7.50 14.93 -2.65
N ARG A 65 -8.26 14.47 -3.65
CA ARG A 65 -9.66 14.89 -3.80
C ARG A 65 -10.47 14.33 -2.61
N PRO A 66 -11.50 15.05 -2.13
CA PRO A 66 -12.38 14.53 -1.08
C PRO A 66 -12.99 13.18 -1.49
N GLY A 67 -12.90 12.19 -0.60
CA GLY A 67 -13.39 10.81 -0.79
C GLY A 67 -12.41 9.88 -1.52
N GLU A 68 -11.30 10.40 -2.05
CA GLU A 68 -10.37 9.61 -2.87
C GLU A 68 -9.63 8.54 -2.07
N LEU A 69 -9.35 8.78 -0.78
CA LEU A 69 -8.70 7.78 0.07
C LEU A 69 -9.69 6.70 0.48
N VAL A 70 -10.95 7.07 0.76
CA VAL A 70 -12.02 6.09 1.04
C VAL A 70 -12.21 5.16 -0.16
N GLU A 71 -12.36 5.70 -1.37
CA GLU A 71 -12.49 4.90 -2.58
C GLU A 71 -11.30 3.95 -2.76
N LEU A 72 -10.09 4.45 -2.52
CA LEU A 72 -8.87 3.66 -2.62
C LEU A 72 -8.88 2.47 -1.66
N VAL A 73 -9.28 2.66 -0.40
CA VAL A 73 -9.30 1.56 0.58
C VAL A 73 -10.48 0.61 0.35
N GLU A 74 -11.69 1.13 0.22
CA GLU A 74 -12.87 0.27 0.12
C GLU A 74 -12.93 -0.48 -1.21
N TRP A 75 -12.47 0.12 -2.31
CA TRP A 75 -12.63 -0.48 -3.65
C TRP A 75 -11.33 -1.12 -4.14
N ASP A 76 -10.18 -0.45 -3.97
CA ASP A 76 -8.91 -0.99 -4.46
C ASP A 76 -8.26 -1.95 -3.45
N ALA A 77 -8.45 -1.73 -2.15
CA ALA A 77 -8.05 -2.69 -1.11
C ALA A 77 -9.17 -3.67 -0.73
N ASN A 78 -10.40 -3.51 -1.23
CA ASN A 78 -11.55 -4.35 -0.89
C ASN A 78 -11.76 -4.48 0.63
N TRP A 79 -11.48 -3.43 1.39
CA TRP A 79 -11.54 -3.41 2.85
C TRP A 79 -12.58 -2.41 3.33
N VAL A 80 -13.60 -2.91 4.03
CA VAL A 80 -14.68 -2.09 4.59
C VAL A 80 -14.14 -1.35 5.82
N LEU A 81 -14.29 -0.02 5.83
CA LEU A 81 -13.95 0.81 6.97
C LEU A 81 -15.15 0.94 7.92
N ASP A 82 -14.91 0.96 9.23
CA ASP A 82 -15.95 1.23 10.23
C ASP A 82 -16.57 2.62 10.02
N GLU A 83 -15.73 3.59 9.64
CA GLU A 83 -16.12 4.94 9.25
C GLU A 83 -15.57 5.22 7.84
N PRO A 84 -16.41 5.35 6.81
CA PRO A 84 -15.95 5.57 5.42
C PRO A 84 -15.56 7.05 5.22
N THR A 85 -14.47 7.46 5.87
CA THR A 85 -13.91 8.82 5.82
C THR A 85 -12.46 8.79 5.35
N ASP A 86 -11.99 9.85 4.68
CA ASP A 86 -10.60 9.92 4.23
C ASP A 86 -9.62 9.86 5.41
N ALA A 87 -10.03 10.31 6.60
CA ALA A 87 -9.23 10.20 7.81
C ALA A 87 -9.05 8.74 8.26
N ALA A 88 -10.12 7.94 8.25
CA ALA A 88 -10.03 6.51 8.55
C ALA A 88 -9.23 5.75 7.48
N ALA A 89 -9.42 6.10 6.20
CA ALA A 89 -8.64 5.55 5.10
C ALA A 89 -7.14 5.90 5.22
N ALA A 90 -6.81 7.14 5.55
CA ALA A 90 -5.44 7.56 5.81
C ALA A 90 -4.81 6.79 6.99
N ALA A 91 -5.57 6.56 8.07
CA ALA A 91 -5.12 5.76 9.20
C ALA A 91 -4.85 4.30 8.80
N PHE A 92 -5.68 3.72 7.94
CA PHE A 92 -5.44 2.38 7.37
C PHE A 92 -4.18 2.34 6.51
N LEU A 93 -4.00 3.29 5.59
CA LEU A 93 -2.81 3.40 4.75
C LEU A 93 -1.54 3.63 5.57
N SER A 94 -1.63 4.37 6.68
CA SER A 94 -0.52 4.54 7.62
C SER A 94 -0.12 3.20 8.26
N GLN A 95 -1.07 2.37 8.67
CA GLN A 95 -0.78 1.04 9.19
C GLN A 95 -0.09 0.16 8.13
N LEU A 96 -0.51 0.23 6.87
CA LEU A 96 0.17 -0.46 5.77
C LEU A 96 1.61 0.04 5.57
N ALA A 97 1.86 1.35 5.69
CA ALA A 97 3.21 1.90 5.64
C ALA A 97 4.08 1.37 6.78
N ASP A 98 3.54 1.23 7.99
CA ASP A 98 4.25 0.62 9.12
C ASP A 98 4.62 -0.84 8.84
N LEU A 99 3.70 -1.64 8.31
CA LEU A 99 3.97 -3.03 7.93
C LEU A 99 5.04 -3.16 6.84
N LEU A 100 5.05 -2.23 5.87
CA LEU A 100 6.10 -2.18 4.84
C LEU A 100 7.47 -1.85 5.46
N ARG A 101 7.54 -0.89 6.38
CA ARG A 101 8.78 -0.55 7.10
C ARG A 101 9.29 -1.74 7.91
N GLU A 102 8.42 -2.38 8.70
CA GLU A 102 8.75 -3.58 9.48
C GLU A 102 9.40 -4.64 8.57
N ALA A 103 8.78 -4.98 7.44
CA ALA A 103 9.29 -6.00 6.53
C ALA A 103 10.63 -5.61 5.86
N ILE A 104 10.85 -4.32 5.60
CA ILE A 104 12.12 -3.82 5.04
C ILE A 104 13.23 -3.89 6.07
N GLU A 105 12.95 -3.49 7.32
CA GLU A 105 13.92 -3.47 8.42
C GLU A 105 14.33 -4.89 8.83
N GLU A 106 13.40 -5.83 8.89
CA GLU A 106 13.68 -7.24 9.20
C GLU A 106 14.58 -7.93 8.17
N ALA A 107 14.61 -7.44 6.93
CA ALA A 107 15.37 -8.02 5.82
C ALA A 107 16.70 -7.30 5.54
N ALA A 108 17.01 -6.22 6.27
CA ALA A 108 18.25 -5.44 6.15
C ALA A 108 19.39 -6.04 7.00
#